data_AF-A0A4U7JH36-F1
#
_entry.id   AF-A0A4U7JH36-F1
#
_cell.length_a   1.000
_cell.length_b   1.000
_cell.length_c   1.000
_cell.angle_alpha   90.00
_cell.angle_beta   90.00
_cell.angle_gamma   90.00
#
_symmetry.space_group_name_H-M   'P 1'
#
loop_
_entity.id
_entity.type
_entity.pdbx_description
1 polymer ?
#
loop_
_entity_poly.entity_id
_entity_poly.type
_entity_poly.pdbx_seq_one_letter_code
_entity_poly.pdbx_strand_id
1 'polypeptide(L)' 'MRKFEGTQRIGLKDKDTKKVIAVYPKKPEGTDAQVEKSVKDWYYTTSCSAESVLENAFVDKISKDELKEYENSVGKVE' A
#
# COMPACT_ATOMS: atom_id res chain seq x y z
N MET A 1 14.64 -12.37 5.98
CA MET A 1 15.17 -11.08 5.48
C MET A 1 14.09 -10.05 5.67
N ARG A 2 14.36 -8.96 6.40
CA ARG A 2 13.35 -7.91 6.65
C ARG A 2 13.28 -6.95 5.45
N LYS A 3 12.29 -7.13 4.59
CA LYS A 3 12.01 -6.31 3.39
C LYS A 3 11.52 -4.90 3.73
N PHE A 4 10.75 -4.75 4.81
CA PHE A 4 10.13 -3.47 5.19
C PHE A 4 10.80 -2.78 6.38
N GLU A 5 11.88 -3.35 6.91
CA GLU A 5 12.64 -2.74 8.01
C GLU A 5 13.25 -1.40 7.58
N GLY A 6 13.01 -0.36 8.39
CA GLY A 6 13.44 1.02 8.08
C GLY A 6 12.62 1.73 7.00
N THR A 7 11.59 1.09 6.44
CA THR A 7 10.71 1.73 5.45
C THR A 7 9.67 2.60 6.15
N GLN A 8 9.63 3.89 5.82
CA GLN A 8 8.63 4.81 6.39
C GLN A 8 7.25 4.67 5.76
N ARG A 9 7.15 4.22 4.51
CA ARG A 9 5.91 4.20 3.73
C ARG A 9 5.78 2.92 2.94
N ILE A 10 4.65 2.25 3.14
CA ILE A 10 4.28 1.04 2.40
C ILE A 10 2.84 1.18 1.93
N GLY A 11 2.46 0.35 0.98
CA GLY A 11 1.08 0.27 0.56
C GLY A 11 0.88 -0.84 -0.46
N LEU A 12 -0.30 -0.84 -1.05
CA LEU A 12 -0.68 -1.80 -2.07
C LEU A 12 -0.33 -1.25 -3.44
N LYS A 13 0.33 -2.09 -4.22
CA LYS A 13 0.61 -1.88 -5.63
C LYS A 13 -0.09 -2.93 -6.47
N ASP A 14 -0.51 -2.51 -7.65
CA ASP A 14 -1.09 -3.40 -8.64
C ASP A 14 0.01 -4.24 -9.31
N LYS A 15 -0.19 -5.55 -9.45
CA LYS A 15 0.83 -6.44 -10.04
C LYS A 15 1.04 -6.16 -11.53
N ASP A 16 -0.03 -5.82 -12.24
CA ASP A 16 -0.01 -5.60 -13.69
C ASP A 16 0.57 -4.23 -14.05
N THR A 17 0.06 -3.17 -13.44
CA THR A 17 0.42 -1.80 -13.77
C THR A 17 1.56 -1.24 -12.91
N LYS A 18 1.90 -1.92 -11.80
CA LYS A 18 2.88 -1.46 -10.79
C LYS A 18 2.52 -0.13 -10.13
N LYS A 19 1.29 0.36 -10.32
CA LYS A 19 0.83 1.62 -9.74
C LYS A 19 0.43 1.42 -8.29
N VAL A 20 0.58 2.47 -7.49
CA VAL A 20 0.08 2.51 -6.12
C VAL A 20 -1.45 2.56 -6.15
N ILE A 21 -2.07 1.54 -5.56
CA ILE A 21 -3.51 1.43 -5.38
C ILE A 21 -3.92 2.14 -4.10
N ALA A 22 -3.17 1.92 -3.02
CA ALA A 22 -3.47 2.48 -1.71
C ALA A 22 -2.22 2.62 -0.87
N VAL A 23 -2.14 3.70 -0.09
CA VAL A 23 -1.02 3.98 0.81
C VAL A 23 -1.44 3.66 2.22
N TYR A 24 -0.67 2.83 2.92
CA TYR A 24 -0.95 2.52 4.31
C TYR A 24 -0.67 3.75 5.18
N PRO A 25 -1.66 4.28 5.93
CA PRO A 25 -1.50 5.52 6.68
C PRO A 25 -0.70 5.34 7.97
N LYS A 26 -0.56 4.11 8.46
CA LYS A 26 0.18 3.81 9.69
C LYS A 26 1.61 3.39 9.38
N LYS A 27 2.48 3.48 10.39
CA LYS A 27 3.86 3.01 10.27
C LYS A 27 3.87 1.48 10.22
N PRO A 28 4.60 0.85 9.29
CA PRO A 28 4.80 -0.59 9.33
C PRO A 28 5.67 -0.96 10.52
N GLU A 29 5.12 -1.79 11.41
CA GLU A 29 5.80 -2.28 12.61
C GLU A 29 5.70 -3.81 12.67
N GLY A 30 6.80 -4.47 13.02
CA GLY A 30 6.88 -5.92 13.12
C GLY A 30 7.61 -6.57 11.94
N THR A 31 7.34 -7.86 11.74
CA THR A 31 7.91 -8.66 10.64
C THR A 31 7.20 -8.39 9.32
N ASP A 32 7.82 -8.77 8.21
CA ASP A 32 7.25 -8.54 6.88
C ASP A 32 5.85 -9.14 6.73
N ALA A 33 5.65 -10.36 7.23
CA ALA A 33 4.35 -11.02 7.20
C ALA A 33 3.29 -10.26 8.02
N GLN A 34 3.65 -9.69 9.17
CA GLN A 34 2.73 -8.90 9.99
C GLN A 34 2.36 -7.59 9.29
N VAL A 35 3.35 -6.95 8.69
CA VAL A 35 3.19 -5.72 7.94
C VAL A 35 2.26 -5.95 6.74
N GLU A 36 2.54 -6.97 5.93
CA GLU A 36 1.70 -7.34 4.78
C GLU A 36 0.26 -7.62 5.20
N LYS A 37 0.07 -8.41 6.27
CA LYS A 37 -1.26 -8.69 6.80
C LYS A 37 -1.97 -7.41 7.24
N SER A 38 -1.28 -6.53 7.97
CA SER A 38 -1.86 -5.28 8.49
C SER A 38 -2.31 -4.33 7.37
N VAL A 39 -1.54 -4.25 6.27
CA VAL A 39 -1.93 -3.42 5.11
C VAL A 39 -3.13 -4.02 4.39
N LYS A 40 -3.11 -5.33 4.12
CA LYS A 40 -4.22 -6.00 3.43
C LYS A 40 -5.52 -5.91 4.23
N ASP A 41 -5.45 -6.14 5.54
CA ASP A 41 -6.59 -6.07 6.46
C ASP A 41 -7.17 -4.66 6.54
N TRP A 42 -6.31 -3.65 6.63
CA TRP A 42 -6.73 -2.25 6.56
C TRP A 42 -7.40 -1.89 5.23
N TYR A 43 -6.83 -2.33 4.11
CA TYR A 43 -7.42 -2.05 2.81
C TYR A 43 -8.76 -2.77 2.63
N TYR A 44 -8.83 -4.02 3.10
CA TYR A 44 -10.06 -4.81 3.13
C TYR A 44 -11.17 -4.13 3.93
N THR A 45 -10.84 -3.54 5.08
CA THR A 45 -11.80 -2.78 5.89
C THR A 45 -12.15 -1.41 5.31
N THR A 46 -11.28 -0.82 4.48
CA THR A 46 -11.48 0.52 3.90
C THR A 46 -12.24 0.49 2.57
N SER A 47 -12.10 -0.57 1.77
CA SER A 47 -12.71 -0.68 0.43
C SER A 47 -13.63 -1.89 0.31
N CYS A 48 -14.89 -1.66 -0.05
CA CYS A 48 -15.89 -2.71 -0.21
C CYS A 48 -15.57 -3.68 -1.37
N SER A 49 -14.81 -3.23 -2.38
CA SER A 49 -14.32 -4.06 -3.50
C SER A 49 -12.87 -4.51 -3.35
N ALA A 50 -12.35 -4.52 -2.11
CA ALA A 50 -10.94 -4.81 -1.86
C ALA A 50 -10.54 -6.24 -2.23
N GLU A 51 -11.44 -7.22 -2.17
CA GLU A 51 -11.09 -8.63 -2.40
C GLU A 51 -10.49 -8.86 -3.79
N SER A 52 -11.20 -8.45 -4.85
CA SER A 52 -10.71 -8.59 -6.24
C SER A 52 -9.46 -7.77 -6.52
N VAL A 53 -9.31 -6.62 -5.83
CA VAL A 53 -8.12 -5.78 -5.95
C VAL A 53 -6.93 -6.43 -5.24
N LEU A 54 -7.13 -7.00 -4.05
CA LEU A 54 -6.10 -7.68 -3.27
C LEU A 54 -5.55 -8.93 -3.95
N GLU A 55 -6.37 -9.62 -4.74
CA GLU A 55 -5.90 -10.75 -5.56
C GLU A 55 -4.82 -10.31 -6.57
N ASN A 56 -5.03 -9.16 -7.21
CA ASN A 56 -4.09 -8.57 -8.17
C ASN A 56 -3.14 -7.54 -7.55
N ALA A 57 -3.20 -7.30 -6.25
CA ALA A 57 -2.31 -6.39 -5.56
C ALA A 57 -1.25 -7.10 -4.71
N PHE A 58 -0.16 -6.39 -4.44
CA PHE A 58 0.90 -6.82 -3.54
C PHE A 58 1.35 -5.66 -2.65
N VAL A 59 1.80 -5.98 -1.43
CA VAL A 59 2.28 -4.98 -0.49
C VAL A 59 3.75 -4.72 -0.78
N ASP A 60 4.09 -3.46 -1.02
CA ASP A 60 5.47 -3.05 -1.27
C ASP A 60 5.76 -1.66 -0.70
N LYS A 61 7.05 -1.31 -0.65
CA LYS A 61 7.48 0.02 -0.23
C LYS A 61 7.05 1.07 -1.26
N ILE A 62 6.57 2.20 -0.77
CA ILE A 62 6.16 3.32 -1.62
C ILE A 62 7.25 4.38 -1.59
N SER A 63 7.81 4.66 -2.76
CA SER A 63 8.81 5.71 -2.92
C SER A 63 8.15 7.10 -2.86
N LYS A 64 8.96 8.14 -2.62
CA LYS A 64 8.43 9.52 -2.57
C LYS A 64 7.76 9.94 -3.88
N ASP A 65 8.31 9.50 -5.01
CA ASP A 65 7.77 9.77 -6.35
C ASP A 65 6.41 9.11 -6.55
N GLU A 66 6.33 7.80 -6.26
CA GLU A 66 5.06 7.05 -6.35
C GLU A 66 3.99 7.61 -5.42
N LEU A 67 4.38 8.09 -4.23
CA LEU A 67 3.43 8.73 -3.34
C LEU A 67 2.90 10.04 -3.94
N LYS A 68 3.78 10.89 -4.49
CA LYS A 68 3.35 12.13 -5.15
C LYS A 68 2.39 11.82 -6.29
N GLU A 69 2.66 10.78 -7.08
CA GLU A 69 1.75 10.34 -8.14
C GLU A 69 0.40 9.90 -7.59
N TYR A 70 0.38 9.11 -6.52
CA TYR A 70 -0.85 8.71 -5.84
C TYR A 70 -1.62 9.91 -5.27
N GLU A 71 -0.97 10.81 -4.55
CA GLU A 71 -1.58 12.02 -3.99
C GLU A 71 -2.18 12.91 -5.10
N ASN A 72 -1.46 13.10 -6.21
CA ASN A 72 -1.96 13.80 -7.38
C ASN A 72 -3.17 13.10 -8.01
N SER A 73 -3.20 11.76 -8.00
CA SER A 73 -4.27 10.96 -8.61
C SER A 73 -5.51 10.82 -7.73
N VAL A 74 -5.37 10.93 -6.40
CA VAL A 74 -6.46 10.76 -5.43
C VAL A 74 -7.04 12.11 -4.95
N GLY A 75 -6.31 13.22 -5.10
CA GLY A 75 -6.87 14.53 -4.81
C GLY A 75 -5.94 15.71 -5.05
N LYS A 76 -6.11 16.38 -6.19
CA LYS A 76 -6.14 17.85 -6.20
C LYS A 76 -7.49 18.24 -5.59
N VAL A 77 -7.55 18.38 -4.26
CA VAL A 77 -8.62 19.17 -3.63
C VAL A 77 -8.02 20.55 -3.47
N GLU A 78 -8.28 21.41 -4.46
CA GLU A 78 -8.01 22.85 -4.39
C GLU A 78 -8.91 23.53 -3.36
#